data_AF-A0A0A0KDV3-F1
#
_entry.id   AF-A0A0A0KDV3-F1
#
_cell.length_a   1.000
_cell.length_b   1.000
_cell.length_c   1.000
_cell.angle_alpha   90.00
_cell.angle_beta   90.00
_cell.angle_gamma   90.00
#
_symmetry.space_group_name_H-M   'P 1'
#
loop_
_entity.id
_entity.type
_entity.pdbx_description
1 polymer ?
#
loop_
_entity_poly.entity_id
_entity_poly.type
_entity_poly.pdbx_seq_one_letter_code
_entity_poly.pdbx_strand_id
1 'polypeptide(L)'
;MPTPSFHELKKQASFFFKEKIKTARLALTDVTSAELLTEEAISGNPDARSLSSISKAAFEVDDYWRIVAILHKRLLKFEKKNWRLSYNSLIILEHLLTRGPESVAEEFQTDKDVINQMGSFQYVDEKGFNWGISVRKRSERILNLLDKGPVLKEEREKARKLTREILGFGSFSLRTKCQEIVEESSSSPIGRYGKCNSNFNCLENLDQEEHFVLLEQKEVISVNDYHHPFISNESKSNASLLLG
;
A
#
# COMPACT_ATOMS: atom_id res chain seq x y z
N MET A 1 3.76 -29.09 28.84
CA MET A 1 3.14 -28.31 27.74
C MET A 1 2.92 -26.89 28.24
N PRO A 2 3.47 -25.85 27.60
CA PRO A 2 3.20 -24.46 27.98
C PRO A 2 1.74 -24.13 27.65
N THR A 3 0.99 -23.60 28.61
CA THR A 3 -0.38 -23.14 28.38
C THR A 3 -0.36 -21.88 27.51
N PRO A 4 -1.21 -21.79 26.47
CA PRO A 4 -1.32 -20.56 25.71
C PRO A 4 -1.72 -19.43 26.66
N SER A 5 -0.98 -18.33 26.61
CA SER A 5 -1.30 -17.18 27.43
C SER A 5 -2.68 -16.64 27.05
N PHE A 6 -3.38 -16.05 28.00
CA PHE A 6 -4.69 -15.45 27.75
C PHE A 6 -4.67 -14.41 26.61
N HIS A 7 -3.52 -13.76 26.40
CA HIS A 7 -3.29 -12.86 25.28
C HIS A 7 -3.34 -13.58 23.92
N GLU A 8 -2.70 -14.74 23.80
CA GLU A 8 -2.71 -15.54 22.57
C GLU A 8 -4.13 -16.03 22.24
N LEU A 9 -4.88 -16.47 23.25
CA LEU A 9 -6.29 -16.85 23.09
C LEU A 9 -7.15 -15.68 22.58
N LYS A 10 -6.99 -14.49 23.15
CA LYS A 10 -7.68 -13.27 22.68
C LYS A 10 -7.34 -12.96 21.23
N LYS A 11 -6.05 -13.04 20.87
CA LYS A 11 -5.59 -12.78 19.50
C LYS A 11 -6.22 -13.77 18.52
N GLN A 12 -6.12 -15.07 18.82
CA GLN A 12 -6.69 -16.14 17.99
C GLN A 12 -8.20 -16.00 17.83
N ALA A 13 -8.93 -15.77 18.94
CA ALA A 13 -10.36 -15.54 18.91
C ALA A 13 -10.73 -14.30 18.08
N SER A 14 -10.00 -13.19 18.25
CA SER A 14 -10.26 -11.95 17.50
C SER A 14 -10.08 -12.13 15.99
N PHE A 15 -9.04 -12.87 15.57
CA PHE A 15 -8.81 -13.18 14.16
C PHE A 15 -9.95 -14.02 13.60
N PHE A 16 -10.33 -15.08 14.32
CA PHE A 16 -11.44 -15.95 13.93
C PHE A 16 -12.76 -15.18 13.75
N PHE A 17 -13.13 -14.34 14.72
CA PHE A 17 -14.36 -13.54 14.62
C PHE A 17 -14.30 -12.54 13.47
N LYS A 18 -13.17 -11.85 13.28
CA LYS A 18 -12.98 -10.95 12.13
C LYS A 18 -13.15 -11.68 10.81
N GLU A 19 -12.55 -12.87 10.68
CA GLU A 19 -12.67 -13.69 9.48
C GLU A 19 -14.13 -14.10 9.21
N LYS A 20 -14.83 -14.61 10.23
CA LYS A 20 -16.25 -15.00 10.08
C LYS A 20 -17.16 -13.83 9.73
N ILE A 21 -16.92 -12.65 10.31
CA ILE A 21 -17.66 -11.43 9.93
C ILE A 21 -17.39 -11.06 8.48
N LYS A 22 -16.15 -11.13 8.01
CA LYS A 22 -15.82 -10.89 6.59
C LYS A 22 -16.53 -11.88 5.67
N THR A 23 -16.48 -13.18 5.98
CA THR A 23 -17.17 -14.21 5.20
C THR A 23 -18.67 -13.96 5.17
N ALA A 24 -19.28 -13.61 6.31
CA ALA A 24 -20.70 -13.29 6.37
C ALA A 24 -21.05 -12.04 5.56
N ARG A 25 -20.26 -10.96 5.64
CA ARG A 25 -20.48 -9.76 4.82
C ARG A 25 -20.41 -10.10 3.33
N LEU A 26 -19.41 -10.85 2.88
CA LEU A 26 -19.29 -11.26 1.48
C LEU A 26 -20.45 -12.14 1.01
N ALA A 27 -20.98 -13.00 1.87
CA ALA A 27 -22.06 -13.93 1.50
C ALA A 27 -23.46 -13.31 1.57
N LEU A 28 -23.66 -12.30 2.42
CA LEU A 28 -24.98 -11.74 2.74
C LEU A 28 -25.21 -10.33 2.20
N THR A 29 -24.17 -9.66 1.69
CA THR A 29 -24.25 -8.30 1.15
C THR A 29 -23.62 -8.23 -0.24
N ASP A 30 -23.84 -7.13 -0.97
CA ASP A 30 -23.27 -6.85 -2.30
C ASP A 30 -21.85 -6.25 -2.25
N VAL A 31 -21.21 -6.33 -1.09
CA VAL A 31 -19.84 -5.88 -0.86
C VAL A 31 -18.86 -6.80 -1.58
N THR A 32 -17.88 -6.23 -2.28
CA THR A 32 -16.85 -7.02 -2.96
C THR A 32 -15.64 -7.31 -2.07
N SER A 33 -14.86 -8.30 -2.48
CA SER A 33 -13.59 -8.63 -1.82
C SER A 33 -12.63 -7.43 -1.81
N ALA A 34 -12.55 -6.70 -2.92
CA ALA A 34 -11.71 -5.51 -3.04
C ALA A 34 -12.16 -4.37 -2.13
N GLU A 35 -13.47 -4.19 -1.97
CA GLU A 35 -14.06 -3.22 -1.05
C GLU A 35 -13.66 -3.50 0.40
N LEU A 36 -13.88 -4.73 0.89
CA LEU A 36 -13.51 -5.12 2.26
C LEU A 36 -12.00 -5.00 2.50
N LEU A 37 -11.19 -5.42 1.53
CA LEU A 37 -9.75 -5.38 1.65
C LEU A 37 -9.24 -3.93 1.70
N THR A 38 -9.87 -3.03 0.97
CA THR A 38 -9.58 -1.59 1.02
C THR A 38 -9.99 -0.98 2.36
N GLU A 39 -11.19 -1.31 2.88
CA GLU A 39 -11.62 -0.87 4.22
C GLU A 39 -10.66 -1.33 5.33
N GLU A 40 -10.21 -2.57 5.26
CA GLU A 40 -9.25 -3.15 6.20
C GLU A 40 -7.88 -2.48 6.11
N ALA A 41 -7.34 -2.31 4.90
CA ALA A 41 -6.05 -1.67 4.68
C ALA A 41 -6.04 -0.23 5.22
N ILE A 42 -7.15 0.51 5.07
CA ILE A 42 -7.30 1.87 5.60
C ILE A 42 -7.40 1.86 7.13
N SER A 43 -8.18 0.95 7.71
CA SER A 43 -8.41 0.89 9.16
C SER A 43 -7.21 0.38 9.96
N GLY A 44 -6.43 -0.53 9.37
CA GLY A 44 -5.20 -1.04 9.97
C GLY A 44 -4.02 -0.23 9.45
N ASN A 45 -3.18 -0.89 8.65
CA ASN A 45 -2.12 -0.28 7.88
C ASN A 45 -2.01 -1.04 6.54
N PRO A 46 -1.83 -0.35 5.40
CA PRO A 46 -1.67 -1.01 4.11
C PRO A 46 -0.33 -1.75 4.08
N ASP A 47 -0.37 -3.07 3.94
CA ASP A 47 0.80 -3.90 3.71
C ASP A 47 1.04 -4.12 2.20
N ALA A 48 2.24 -4.56 1.83
CA ALA A 48 2.58 -4.76 0.42
C ALA A 48 1.62 -5.73 -0.30
N ARG A 49 1.10 -6.74 0.42
CA ARG A 49 0.15 -7.73 -0.12
C ARG A 49 -1.23 -7.13 -0.37
N SER A 50 -1.78 -6.37 0.57
CA SER A 50 -3.06 -5.67 0.36
C SER A 50 -2.92 -4.69 -0.79
N LEU A 51 -1.89 -3.86 -0.82
CA LEU A 51 -1.67 -2.88 -1.90
C LEU A 51 -1.58 -3.54 -3.28
N SER A 52 -0.86 -4.66 -3.41
CA SER A 52 -0.80 -5.42 -4.67
C SER A 52 -2.15 -6.02 -5.05
N SER A 53 -2.95 -6.47 -4.07
CA SER A 53 -4.27 -7.03 -4.32
C SER A 53 -5.28 -5.95 -4.74
N ILE A 54 -5.27 -4.78 -4.08
CA ILE A 54 -6.10 -3.62 -4.42
C ILE A 54 -5.78 -3.14 -5.83
N SER A 55 -4.50 -2.95 -6.16
CA SER A 55 -4.11 -2.45 -7.49
C SER A 55 -4.47 -3.39 -8.63
N LYS A 56 -4.42 -4.71 -8.40
CA LYS A 56 -4.89 -5.71 -9.36
C LYS A 56 -6.41 -5.67 -9.51
N ALA A 57 -7.15 -5.61 -8.40
CA ALA A 57 -8.61 -5.56 -8.43
C ALA A 57 -9.14 -4.26 -9.07
N ALA A 58 -8.40 -3.16 -8.95
CA ALA A 58 -8.76 -1.87 -9.53
C ALA A 58 -8.83 -1.87 -11.07
N PHE A 59 -8.37 -2.92 -11.76
CA PHE A 59 -8.57 -3.04 -13.20
C PHE A 59 -9.99 -3.50 -13.58
N GLU A 60 -10.75 -4.05 -12.62
CA GLU A 60 -12.17 -4.36 -12.84
C GLU A 60 -13.05 -3.17 -12.50
N VAL A 61 -13.99 -2.86 -13.40
CA VAL A 61 -14.79 -1.63 -13.36
C VAL A 61 -15.57 -1.49 -12.06
N ASP A 62 -16.25 -2.56 -11.64
CA ASP A 62 -17.07 -2.56 -10.43
C ASP A 62 -16.26 -2.43 -9.14
N ASP A 63 -15.09 -3.06 -9.09
CA ASP A 63 -14.18 -2.96 -7.94
C ASP A 63 -13.47 -1.60 -7.91
N TYR A 64 -13.10 -1.07 -9.09
CA TYR A 64 -12.53 0.26 -9.24
C TYR A 64 -13.41 1.32 -8.59
N TRP A 65 -14.69 1.39 -8.96
CA TRP A 65 -15.60 2.40 -8.41
C TRP A 65 -15.82 2.25 -6.90
N ARG A 66 -15.85 1.02 -6.38
CA ARG A 66 -15.94 0.77 -4.93
C ARG A 66 -14.70 1.24 -4.18
N ILE A 67 -13.50 0.92 -4.69
CA ILE A 67 -12.21 1.36 -4.12
C ILE A 67 -12.14 2.89 -4.12
N VAL A 68 -12.42 3.51 -5.26
CA VAL A 68 -12.41 4.96 -5.48
C VAL A 68 -13.37 5.66 -4.52
N ALA A 69 -14.62 5.18 -4.40
CA ALA A 69 -15.61 5.75 -3.49
C ALA A 69 -15.16 5.71 -2.02
N ILE A 70 -14.51 4.62 -1.58
CA ILE A 70 -13.94 4.54 -0.24
C ILE A 70 -12.87 5.61 -0.06
N LEU A 71 -11.94 5.73 -1.00
CA LEU A 71 -10.83 6.68 -0.92
C LEU A 71 -11.32 8.13 -0.87
N HIS A 72 -12.23 8.54 -1.77
CA HIS A 72 -12.84 9.87 -1.73
C HIS A 72 -13.48 10.16 -0.38
N LYS A 73 -14.30 9.23 0.13
CA LYS A 73 -14.98 9.39 1.42
C LYS A 73 -13.99 9.58 2.57
N ARG A 74 -12.81 8.96 2.52
CA ARG A 74 -11.79 9.05 3.58
C ARG A 74 -10.91 10.28 3.44
N LEU A 75 -10.64 10.74 2.23
CA LEU A 75 -9.95 12.00 1.97
C LEU A 75 -10.83 13.18 2.36
N LEU A 76 -12.06 13.26 1.84
CA LEU A 76 -13.01 14.35 2.14
C LEU A 76 -13.31 14.52 3.63
N LYS A 77 -13.27 13.43 4.41
CA LYS A 77 -13.44 13.43 5.86
C LYS A 77 -12.14 13.66 6.63
N PHE A 78 -11.12 14.25 5.99
CA PHE A 78 -9.84 14.50 6.65
C PHE A 78 -10.03 15.39 7.88
N GLU A 79 -9.72 14.80 9.03
CA GLU A 79 -9.70 15.47 10.32
C GLU A 79 -8.32 15.29 10.94
N LYS A 80 -7.76 16.37 11.50
CA LYS A 80 -6.45 16.32 12.15
C LYS A 80 -6.37 15.29 13.29
N LYS A 81 -7.50 15.03 13.97
CA LYS A 81 -7.60 14.02 15.03
C LYS A 81 -7.52 12.59 14.50
N ASN A 82 -8.08 12.33 13.32
CA ASN A 82 -8.21 11.00 12.71
C ASN A 82 -7.33 10.84 11.46
N TRP A 83 -6.17 11.51 11.45
CA TRP A 83 -5.30 11.65 10.29
C TRP A 83 -4.81 10.31 9.71
N ARG A 84 -4.67 9.27 10.54
CA ARG A 84 -4.18 7.94 10.14
C ARG A 84 -4.99 7.32 9.02
N LEU A 85 -6.32 7.47 9.05
CA LEU A 85 -7.21 6.88 8.03
C LEU A 85 -7.01 7.57 6.67
N SER A 86 -6.92 8.90 6.66
CA SER A 86 -6.65 9.66 5.44
C SER A 86 -5.22 9.43 4.93
N TYR A 87 -4.24 9.29 5.83
CA TYR A 87 -2.87 8.93 5.48
C TYR A 87 -2.77 7.54 4.83
N ASN A 88 -3.44 6.53 5.38
CA ASN A 88 -3.52 5.20 4.77
C ASN A 88 -4.22 5.24 3.41
N SER A 89 -5.20 6.13 3.25
CA SER A 89 -5.84 6.37 1.94
C SER A 89 -4.86 6.99 0.93
N LEU A 90 -3.98 7.91 1.35
CA LEU A 90 -2.91 8.43 0.50
C LEU A 90 -1.92 7.34 0.07
N ILE A 91 -1.56 6.40 0.96
CA ILE A 91 -0.69 5.26 0.62
C ILE A 91 -1.30 4.43 -0.52
N ILE A 92 -2.59 4.12 -0.39
CA ILE A 92 -3.30 3.33 -1.41
C ILE A 92 -3.40 4.12 -2.72
N LEU A 93 -3.74 5.41 -2.65
CA LEU A 93 -3.84 6.28 -3.82
C LEU A 93 -2.51 6.38 -4.59
N GLU A 94 -1.40 6.61 -3.91
CA GLU A 94 -0.07 6.64 -4.55
C GLU A 94 0.25 5.31 -5.23
N HIS A 95 -0.07 4.19 -4.57
CA HIS A 95 0.13 2.87 -5.14
C HIS A 95 -0.73 2.64 -6.39
N LEU A 96 -1.98 3.12 -6.39
CA LEU A 96 -2.87 3.06 -7.55
C LEU A 96 -2.42 3.96 -8.70
N LEU A 97 -1.88 5.15 -8.41
CA LEU A 97 -1.31 6.04 -9.43
C LEU A 97 -0.09 5.42 -10.12
N THR A 98 0.69 4.60 -9.43
CA THR A 98 1.90 4.00 -10.02
C THR A 98 1.63 2.64 -10.67
N ARG A 99 0.70 1.83 -10.15
CA ARG A 99 0.49 0.43 -10.57
C ARG A 99 -0.94 0.05 -10.98
N GLY A 100 -1.93 0.92 -10.74
CA GLY A 100 -3.34 0.66 -11.05
C GLY A 100 -3.74 1.01 -12.50
N PRO A 101 -5.01 1.35 -12.75
CA PRO A 101 -5.46 1.90 -14.04
C PRO A 101 -5.09 3.38 -14.20
N GLU A 102 -5.04 3.86 -15.45
CA GLU A 102 -4.65 5.25 -15.75
C GLU A 102 -5.73 6.26 -15.34
N SER A 103 -7.00 5.85 -15.36
CA SER A 103 -8.18 6.64 -14.96
C SER A 103 -8.09 7.20 -13.53
N VAL A 104 -7.32 6.57 -12.64
CA VAL A 104 -7.07 7.07 -11.26
C VAL A 104 -6.57 8.52 -11.28
N ALA A 105 -5.70 8.87 -12.23
CA ALA A 105 -5.12 10.22 -12.27
C ALA A 105 -6.15 11.30 -12.64
N GLU A 106 -7.15 10.94 -13.43
CA GLU A 106 -8.24 11.83 -13.84
C GLU A 106 -9.30 11.95 -12.73
N GLU A 107 -9.67 10.82 -12.12
CA GLU A 107 -10.67 10.77 -11.05
C GLU A 107 -10.26 11.59 -9.82
N PHE A 108 -9.02 11.45 -9.36
CA PHE A 108 -8.54 12.14 -8.15
C PHE A 108 -8.12 13.59 -8.37
N GLN A 109 -8.41 14.18 -9.55
CA GLN A 109 -8.26 15.63 -9.74
C GLN A 109 -9.19 16.40 -8.79
N THR A 110 -10.36 15.84 -8.47
CA THR A 110 -11.36 16.49 -7.59
C THR A 110 -10.91 16.58 -6.13
N ASP A 111 -10.00 15.72 -5.67
CA ASP A 111 -9.53 15.72 -4.27
C ASP A 111 -8.26 16.55 -4.06
N LYS A 112 -7.72 17.19 -5.11
CA LYS A 112 -6.47 17.96 -5.04
C LYS A 112 -6.47 18.98 -3.89
N ASP A 113 -7.58 19.67 -3.66
CA ASP A 113 -7.68 20.68 -2.61
C ASP A 113 -7.49 20.06 -1.22
N VAL A 114 -8.10 18.90 -0.96
CA VAL A 114 -7.98 18.20 0.32
C VAL A 114 -6.58 17.62 0.49
N ILE A 115 -6.00 17.04 -0.57
CA ILE A 115 -4.62 16.53 -0.54
C ILE A 115 -3.63 17.69 -0.27
N ASN A 116 -3.87 18.87 -0.86
CA ASN A 116 -3.08 20.07 -0.59
C ASN A 116 -3.20 20.54 0.87
N GLN A 117 -4.39 20.47 1.47
CA GLN A 117 -4.56 20.74 2.91
C GLN A 117 -3.77 19.76 3.78
N MET A 118 -3.73 18.47 3.41
CA MET A 118 -2.89 17.47 4.08
C MET A 118 -1.39 17.79 3.96
N GLY A 119 -0.97 18.46 2.87
CA GLY A 119 0.37 19.02 2.68
C GLY A 119 0.79 20.07 3.71
N SER A 120 -0.14 20.61 4.50
CA SER A 120 0.16 21.51 5.62
C SER A 120 -0.02 20.87 7.00
N PHE A 121 -0.26 19.55 7.07
CA PHE A 121 -0.50 18.83 8.31
C PHE A 121 0.76 18.76 9.20
N GLN A 122 0.58 18.92 10.51
CA GLN A 122 1.64 18.84 11.50
C GLN A 122 1.17 17.99 12.67
N TYR A 123 1.97 16.98 13.03
CA TYR A 123 1.75 16.13 14.19
C TYR A 123 3.07 15.48 14.58
N VAL A 124 3.41 15.57 15.86
CA VAL A 124 4.51 14.83 16.49
C VAL A 124 3.88 13.95 17.56
N ASP A 125 4.19 12.66 17.51
CA ASP A 125 3.65 11.67 18.43
C ASP A 125 4.28 11.79 19.82
N GLU A 126 3.69 11.13 20.83
CA GLU A 126 4.20 11.09 22.20
C GLU A 126 5.63 10.51 22.28
N LYS A 127 5.98 9.64 21.32
CA LYS A 127 7.31 9.04 21.16
C LYS A 127 8.31 9.94 20.43
N GLY A 128 7.92 11.17 20.06
CA GLY A 128 8.75 12.12 19.33
C GLY A 128 8.78 11.92 17.80
N PHE A 129 7.98 10.99 17.25
CA PHE A 129 7.95 10.74 15.81
C PHE A 129 7.12 11.80 15.08
N ASN A 130 7.70 12.44 14.07
CA ASN A 130 7.02 13.48 13.30
C ASN A 130 6.24 12.90 12.11
N TRP A 131 5.04 12.38 12.38
CA TRP A 131 4.12 11.90 11.34
C TRP A 131 3.67 13.02 10.40
N GLY A 132 3.67 14.27 10.86
CA GLY A 132 3.40 15.43 10.02
C GLY A 132 4.29 15.45 8.77
N ILE A 133 5.59 15.19 8.92
CA ILE A 133 6.52 15.14 7.78
C ILE A 133 6.15 14.03 6.80
N SER A 134 5.84 12.82 7.28
CA SER A 134 5.45 11.70 6.41
C SER A 134 4.19 12.03 5.60
N VAL A 135 3.16 12.60 6.24
CA VAL A 135 1.92 13.00 5.56
C VAL A 135 2.19 14.09 4.52
N ARG A 136 3.00 15.10 4.84
CA ARG A 136 3.33 16.20 3.90
C ARG A 136 4.07 15.69 2.67
N LYS A 137 5.15 14.92 2.88
CA LYS A 137 5.93 14.32 1.78
C LYS A 137 5.06 13.46 0.86
N ARG A 138 4.18 12.65 1.45
CA ARG A 138 3.23 11.80 0.71
C ARG A 138 2.26 12.63 -0.13
N SER A 139 1.69 13.68 0.47
CA SER A 139 0.73 14.56 -0.18
C SER A 139 1.38 15.33 -1.34
N GLU A 140 2.56 15.91 -1.13
CA GLU A 140 3.33 16.61 -2.16
C GLU A 140 3.68 15.69 -3.34
N ARG A 141 4.08 14.44 -3.05
CA ARG A 141 4.36 13.44 -4.08
C ARG A 141 3.12 13.13 -4.91
N ILE A 142 1.97 12.91 -4.27
CA ILE A 142 0.72 12.63 -4.98
C ILE A 142 0.29 13.83 -5.84
N LEU A 143 0.39 15.05 -5.32
CA LEU A 143 0.09 16.25 -6.12
C LEU A 143 1.00 16.36 -7.34
N ASN A 144 2.30 16.09 -7.19
CA ASN A 144 3.25 16.07 -8.30
C ASN A 144 2.89 15.02 -9.36
N LEU A 145 2.42 13.83 -8.93
CA LEU A 145 1.94 12.78 -9.84
C LEU A 145 0.64 13.16 -10.57
N LEU A 146 -0.27 13.87 -9.89
CA LEU A 146 -1.55 14.32 -10.45
C LEU A 146 -1.41 15.56 -11.35
N ASP A 147 -0.41 16.41 -11.15
CA ASP A 147 -0.14 17.60 -11.98
C ASP A 147 0.70 17.27 -13.22
N LYS A 148 1.68 16.38 -13.09
CA LYS A 148 2.68 16.12 -14.13
C LYS A 148 2.45 14.78 -14.81
N GLY A 149 1.59 14.79 -15.83
CA GLY A 149 1.38 13.67 -16.74
C GLY A 149 2.65 12.95 -17.24
N PRO A 150 3.74 13.63 -17.66
CA PRO A 150 4.96 12.94 -18.11
C PRO A 150 5.71 12.24 -16.97
N VAL A 151 5.76 12.83 -15.77
CA VAL A 151 6.38 12.21 -14.59
C VAL A 151 5.63 10.94 -14.21
N LEU A 152 4.31 11.00 -14.19
CA LEU A 152 3.47 9.84 -13.93
C LEU A 152 3.74 8.71 -14.93
N LYS A 153 3.84 9.02 -16.23
CA LYS A 153 4.15 8.01 -17.27
C LYS A 153 5.50 7.34 -17.03
N GLU A 154 6.52 8.11 -16.67
CA GLU A 154 7.85 7.59 -16.37
C GLU A 154 7.84 6.64 -15.16
N GLU A 155 7.21 7.06 -14.06
CA GLU A 155 7.09 6.26 -12.84
C GLU A 155 6.32 4.95 -13.08
N ARG A 156 5.24 5.00 -13.88
CA ARG A 156 4.50 3.78 -14.27
C ARG A 156 5.36 2.86 -15.12
N GLU A 157 6.16 3.37 -16.06
CA GLU A 157 7.05 2.52 -16.88
C GLU A 157 8.15 1.86 -16.04
N LYS A 158 8.74 2.61 -15.10
CA LYS A 158 9.69 2.06 -14.12
C LYS A 158 9.05 0.93 -13.30
N ALA A 159 7.84 1.15 -12.78
CA ALA A 159 7.12 0.14 -11.99
C ALA A 159 6.80 -1.13 -12.80
N ARG A 160 6.40 -0.98 -14.07
CA ARG A 160 6.17 -2.12 -14.98
C ARG A 160 7.45 -2.87 -15.31
N LYS A 161 8.57 -2.16 -15.50
CA LYS A 161 9.88 -2.76 -15.77
C LYS A 161 10.34 -3.60 -14.57
N LEU A 162 10.29 -3.04 -13.37
CA LEU A 162 10.64 -3.74 -12.13
C LEU A 162 9.79 -5.01 -11.93
N THR A 163 8.48 -4.90 -12.13
CA THR A 163 7.57 -6.05 -11.98
C THR A 163 7.89 -7.18 -12.97
N ARG A 164 8.27 -6.83 -14.21
CA ARG A 164 8.69 -7.80 -15.24
C ARG A 164 10.04 -8.44 -14.90
N GLU A 165 11.01 -7.67 -14.43
CA GLU A 165 12.35 -8.16 -14.09
C GLU A 165 12.32 -9.14 -12.91
N ILE A 166 11.56 -8.83 -11.86
CA ILE A 166 11.41 -9.71 -10.69
C ILE A 166 10.73 -11.03 -11.09
N LEU A 167 9.74 -10.99 -11.98
CA LEU A 167 9.08 -12.19 -12.48
C LEU A 167 9.96 -12.99 -13.47
N GLY A 168 10.85 -12.31 -14.20
CA GLY A 168 11.71 -12.87 -15.25
C GLY A 168 13.02 -13.50 -14.77
N PHE A 169 13.39 -13.34 -13.50
CA PHE A 169 14.66 -13.85 -12.95
C PHE A 169 14.74 -15.39 -12.89
N GLY A 170 13.64 -16.10 -13.18
CA GLY A 170 13.59 -17.57 -13.24
C GLY A 170 13.88 -18.21 -14.60
N SER A 171 14.14 -17.43 -15.67
CA SER A 171 14.30 -17.99 -17.03
C SER A 171 15.49 -17.38 -17.79
N PHE A 172 16.70 -17.52 -17.26
CA PHE A 172 17.93 -17.32 -18.03
C PHE A 172 18.44 -18.66 -18.59
N SER A 173 17.80 -19.14 -19.65
CA SER A 173 18.54 -19.82 -20.73
C SER A 173 18.73 -18.79 -21.83
N LEU A 174 19.87 -18.08 -21.81
CA LEU A 174 20.24 -17.16 -22.88
C LEU A 174 20.45 -17.97 -24.16
N ARG A 175 19.43 -18.02 -25.01
CA ARG A 175 19.63 -18.36 -26.42
C ARG A 175 20.11 -17.09 -27.11
N THR A 176 21.41 -16.83 -27.02
CA THR A 176 22.07 -15.78 -27.80
C THR A 176 21.94 -16.15 -29.28
N LYS A 177 20.99 -15.54 -29.98
CA LYS A 177 20.97 -15.52 -31.44
C LYS A 177 21.94 -14.41 -31.87
N CYS A 178 23.21 -14.75 -32.00
CA CYS A 178 24.15 -13.93 -32.76
C CYS A 178 24.12 -14.36 -34.22
N GLN A 179 24.05 -13.34 -35.07
CA GLN A 179 23.98 -13.36 -36.51
C GLN A 179 25.26 -13.96 -37.11
N GLU A 180 25.07 -14.74 -38.15
CA GLU A 180 26.06 -15.42 -38.98
C GLU A 180 27.07 -14.43 -39.60
N ILE A 181 28.37 -14.62 -39.30
CA ILE A 181 29.48 -14.21 -40.15
C ILE A 181 30.49 -15.36 -40.14
N VAL A 182 30.77 -15.90 -41.32
CA VAL A 182 31.74 -16.96 -41.61
C VAL A 182 33.15 -16.35 -41.67
N GLU A 183 34.15 -16.96 -41.01
CA GLU A 183 35.44 -17.37 -41.62
C GLU A 183 36.43 -17.97 -40.58
N GLU A 184 37.31 -18.82 -41.10
CA GLU A 184 38.12 -19.87 -40.46
C GLU A 184 39.33 -19.43 -39.62
N SER A 185 39.70 -20.23 -38.61
CA SER A 185 41.00 -20.95 -38.49
C SER A 185 41.55 -21.08 -37.05
N SER A 186 41.58 -22.35 -36.59
CA SER A 186 42.62 -23.03 -35.77
C SER A 186 42.94 -22.70 -34.29
N SER A 187 42.92 -23.79 -33.50
CA SER A 187 43.76 -24.18 -32.33
C SER A 187 43.24 -24.06 -30.88
N SER A 188 42.84 -25.23 -30.35
CA SER A 188 42.93 -25.89 -29.02
C SER A 188 43.25 -25.15 -27.67
N PRO A 189 42.87 -25.77 -26.52
CA PRO A 189 42.25 -25.06 -25.40
C PRO A 189 43.22 -24.77 -24.24
N ILE A 190 43.08 -23.61 -23.61
CA ILE A 190 43.63 -23.33 -22.28
C ILE A 190 42.49 -22.90 -21.36
N GLY A 191 42.27 -23.68 -20.31
CA GLY A 191 41.37 -23.34 -19.22
C GLY A 191 41.81 -22.04 -18.56
N ARG A 192 40.91 -21.05 -18.55
CA ARG A 192 40.97 -19.93 -17.64
C ARG A 192 39.59 -19.76 -17.05
N TYR A 193 39.49 -19.87 -15.73
CA TYR A 193 38.36 -19.36 -14.98
C TYR A 193 38.21 -17.88 -15.32
N GLY A 194 37.22 -17.59 -16.16
CA GLY A 194 36.85 -16.26 -16.60
C GLY A 194 36.15 -15.54 -15.47
N LYS A 195 36.93 -14.72 -14.78
CA LYS A 195 36.52 -13.67 -13.85
C LYS A 195 35.37 -12.86 -14.46
N CYS A 196 34.17 -12.96 -13.89
CA CYS A 196 33.03 -12.12 -14.27
C CYS A 196 33.30 -10.67 -13.83
N ASN A 197 33.87 -9.87 -14.72
CA ASN A 197 33.78 -8.42 -14.64
C ASN A 197 32.58 -7.98 -15.49
N SER A 198 31.43 -7.78 -14.86
CA SER A 198 30.41 -6.89 -15.40
C SER A 198 30.25 -5.74 -14.43
N ASN A 199 30.78 -4.58 -14.84
CA ASN A 199 30.63 -3.31 -14.15
C ASN A 199 29.13 -3.05 -13.89
N PHE A 200 28.76 -3.04 -12.60
CA PHE A 200 27.53 -2.43 -12.16
C PHE A 200 27.68 -0.93 -12.36
N ASN A 201 26.92 -0.37 -13.29
CA ASN A 201 26.54 1.03 -13.24
C ASN A 201 25.08 1.13 -13.65
N CYS A 202 24.21 0.70 -12.74
CA CYS A 202 22.86 1.18 -12.60
C CYS A 202 22.49 0.87 -11.16
N LEU A 203 22.40 1.93 -10.34
CA LEU A 203 21.27 2.18 -9.43
C LEU A 203 21.70 2.76 -8.07
N GLU A 204 22.17 4.01 -8.06
CA GLU A 204 22.33 4.78 -6.82
C GLU A 204 21.04 5.52 -6.39
N ASN A 205 19.85 5.10 -6.84
CA ASN A 205 18.60 5.80 -6.50
C ASN A 205 17.45 4.91 -5.99
N LEU A 206 17.62 3.60 -5.80
CA LEU A 206 16.56 2.72 -5.27
C LEU A 206 16.72 2.31 -3.80
N ASP A 207 17.83 2.66 -3.15
CA ASP A 207 18.05 2.29 -1.74
C ASP A 207 17.34 3.23 -0.75
N GLN A 208 16.72 4.32 -1.21
CA GLN A 208 16.03 5.28 -0.32
C GLN A 208 14.51 5.07 -0.23
N GLU A 209 13.84 4.64 -1.31
CA GLU A 209 12.36 4.48 -1.28
C GLU A 209 11.92 3.13 -0.69
N GLU A 210 12.56 2.02 -1.06
CA GLU A 210 12.28 0.69 -0.49
C GLU A 210 12.69 0.60 0.99
N HIS A 211 13.80 1.25 1.37
CA HIS A 211 14.25 1.32 2.75
C HIS A 211 13.30 2.17 3.62
N PHE A 212 12.69 3.23 3.07
CA PHE A 212 11.71 4.04 3.80
C PHE A 212 10.42 3.26 4.10
N VAL A 213 9.91 2.49 3.12
CA VAL A 213 8.72 1.65 3.29
C VAL A 213 8.98 0.44 4.21
N LEU A 214 10.17 -0.18 4.13
CA LEU A 214 10.56 -1.27 5.03
C LEU A 214 10.90 -0.79 6.46
N LEU A 215 11.44 0.41 6.62
CA LEU A 215 11.67 1.02 7.94
C LEU A 215 10.34 1.39 8.62
N GLU A 216 9.38 2.00 7.90
CA GLU A 216 8.04 2.26 8.43
C GLU A 216 7.35 0.93 8.83
N GLN A 217 7.51 -0.15 8.04
CA GLN A 217 6.94 -1.46 8.37
C GLN A 217 7.62 -2.14 9.57
N LYS A 218 8.95 -2.01 9.75
CA LYS A 218 9.65 -2.55 10.92
C LYS A 218 9.35 -1.78 12.20
N GLU A 219 9.17 -0.46 12.14
CA GLU A 219 8.90 0.36 13.32
C GLU A 219 7.42 0.32 13.75
N VAL A 220 6.46 0.20 12.81
CA VAL A 220 5.03 0.11 13.12
C VAL A 220 4.66 -1.22 13.81
N ILE A 221 5.41 -2.31 13.57
CA ILE A 221 5.21 -3.58 14.29
C ILE A 221 5.43 -3.40 15.81
N SER A 222 6.24 -2.42 16.25
CA SER A 222 6.44 -2.11 17.66
C SER A 222 5.32 -1.24 18.29
N VAL A 223 4.38 -0.72 17.49
CA VAL A 223 3.37 0.26 17.95
C VAL A 223 1.98 -0.35 18.17
N ASN A 224 1.76 -1.61 17.81
CA ASN A 224 0.43 -2.25 17.90
C ASN A 224 -0.04 -2.68 19.31
N ASP A 225 0.63 -2.24 20.37
CA ASP A 225 0.20 -2.46 21.77
C ASP A 225 -0.73 -1.35 22.32
N TYR A 226 -1.52 -0.69 21.46
CA TYR A 226 -2.55 0.24 21.92
C TYR A 226 -3.95 -0.31 21.69
N HIS A 227 -4.46 -0.87 22.79
CA HIS A 227 -5.88 -0.98 23.13
C HIS A 227 -6.64 0.30 22.74
N HIS A 228 -7.63 0.19 21.86
CA HIS A 228 -8.75 1.12 21.85
C HIS A 228 -9.86 0.56 22.74
N PRO A 229 -10.41 1.35 23.69
CA PRO A 229 -11.52 0.91 24.52
C PRO A 229 -12.78 0.77 23.66
N PHE A 230 -13.46 -0.35 23.86
CA PHE A 230 -14.80 -0.61 23.37
C PHE A 230 -15.72 0.50 23.90
N ILE A 231 -16.25 1.35 23.03
CA ILE A 231 -17.34 2.27 23.39
C ILE A 231 -18.62 1.43 23.40
N SER A 232 -19.02 0.99 24.59
CA SER A 232 -20.36 0.47 24.84
C SER A 232 -21.34 1.63 24.91
N ASN A 233 -22.19 1.75 23.89
CA ASN A 233 -23.40 2.58 23.97
C ASN A 233 -24.40 1.90 24.92
N GLU A 234 -24.37 2.23 26.21
CA GLU A 234 -25.50 2.00 27.11
C GLU A 234 -26.55 3.09 26.89
N SER A 235 -27.65 2.73 26.25
CA SER A 235 -28.89 3.50 26.26
C SER A 235 -29.59 3.30 27.60
N LYS A 236 -29.33 4.19 28.57
CA LYS A 236 -30.18 4.35 29.76
C LYS A 236 -31.17 5.48 29.52
N SER A 237 -32.36 5.12 29.04
CA SER A 237 -33.52 6.01 29.09
C SER A 237 -34.13 5.94 30.49
N ASN A 238 -33.77 6.88 31.36
CA ASN A 238 -34.47 7.13 32.61
C ASN A 238 -35.73 7.95 32.31
N ALA A 239 -36.88 7.29 32.31
CA ALA A 239 -38.18 7.95 32.43
C ALA A 239 -38.73 7.63 33.82
N SER A 240 -38.65 8.60 34.72
CA SER A 240 -39.37 8.59 36.00
C SER A 240 -39.99 9.96 36.28
N LEU A 241 -41.31 9.97 36.13
CA LEU A 241 -42.31 10.55 37.02
C LEU A 241 -42.26 12.08 37.25
N LEU A 242 -43.15 12.78 36.54
CA LEU A 242 -43.80 13.99 37.07
C LEU A 242 -45.03 13.58 37.86
N LEU A 243 -45.09 14.10 39.09
CA LEU A 243 -46.11 13.90 40.11
C LEU A 243 -47.52 14.29 39.64
N GLY A 244 -48.48 13.44 39.99
CA GLY A 244 -49.82 13.86 40.42
C GLY A 244 -49.85 14.00 41.94
#